data_AF-A0A949KHB8-F1
#
_entry.id   AF-A0A949KHB8-F1
#
_cell.length_a   1.000
_cell.length_b   1.000
_cell.length_c   1.000
_cell.angle_alpha   90.00
_cell.angle_beta   90.00
_cell.angle_gamma   90.00
#
_symmetry.space_group_name_H-M   'P 1'
#
loop_
_entity.id
_entity.type
_entity.pdbx_description
1 polymer ?
#
loop_
_entity_poly.entity_id
_entity_poly.type
_entity_poly.pdbx_seq_one_letter_code
_entity_poly.pdbx_strand_id
1 'polypeptide(L)' 'MHLTAEFFWRLFETTGSVKAYMLYRRLVLH' A
#
# COMPACT_ATOMS: atom_id res chain seq x y z
N MET A 1 -0.34 -13.38 -7.45
CA MET A 1 0.53 -12.44 -6.72
C MET A 1 -0.39 -11.59 -5.85
N HIS A 2 -0.60 -11.99 -4.59
CA HIS A 2 -1.51 -11.28 -3.70
C HIS A 2 -0.82 -9.99 -3.24
N LEU A 3 -1.41 -8.83 -3.57
CA LEU A 3 -0.96 -7.54 -3.08
C LEU A 3 -1.29 -7.46 -1.58
N THR A 4 -0.35 -7.87 -0.73
CA THR A 4 -0.51 -7.91 0.73
C THR A 4 -0.12 -6.59 1.39
N ALA A 5 -0.55 -6.38 2.64
CA ALA A 5 -0.22 -5.20 3.45
C ALA A 5 1.29 -4.89 3.47
N GLU A 6 2.13 -5.93 3.51
CA GLU A 6 3.59 -5.81 3.52
C GLU A 6 4.16 -5.16 2.25
N PHE A 7 3.55 -5.41 1.09
CA PHE A 7 3.97 -4.78 -0.16
C PHE A 7 3.78 -3.26 -0.11
N PHE A 8 2.61 -2.81 0.36
CA PHE A 8 2.31 -1.40 0.47
C PHE A 8 3.08 -0.72 1.61
N TRP A 9 3.38 -1.46 2.68
CA TRP A 9 4.25 -0.99 3.75
C TRP A 9 5.67 -0.68 3.24
N ARG A 10 6.30 -1.64 2.55
CA ARG A 10 7.63 -1.42 1.95
C ARG A 10 7.62 -0.32 0.90
N LEU A 11 6.57 -0.23 0.08
CA LEU A 11 6.42 0.84 -0.91
C LEU A 11 6.35 2.22 -0.25
N PHE A 12 5.65 2.35 0.88
CA PHE A 12 5.61 3.58 1.67
C PHE A 12 6.98 3.92 2.25
N GLU A 13 7.68 2.96 2.88
CA GLU A 13 9.02 3.20 3.44
C GLU A 13 10.04 3.65 2.38
N THR A 14 9.95 3.07 1.18
CA THR A 14 10.91 3.37 0.09
C THR A 14 10.63 4.70 -0.59
N THR A 15 9.36 5.14 -0.65
CA THR A 15 8.95 6.33 -1.42
C THR A 15 8.51 7.51 -0.56
N GLY A 16 8.24 7.31 0.72
CA GLY A 16 7.59 8.30 1.61
C GLY A 16 6.18 8.68 1.18
N SER A 17 5.60 7.99 0.19
CA SER A 17 4.38 8.43 -0.47
C SER A 17 3.14 7.90 0.25
N VAL A 18 2.45 8.78 0.98
CA VAL A 18 1.15 8.51 1.62
C VAL A 18 0.10 7.99 0.61
N LYS A 19 0.25 8.30 -0.69
CA LYS A 19 -0.64 7.82 -1.75
C LYS A 19 -0.66 6.29 -1.85
N ALA A 20 0.45 5.61 -1.55
CA ALA A 20 0.52 4.14 -1.56
C ALA A 20 -0.39 3.52 -0.49
N TYR A 21 -0.40 4.11 0.71
CA TYR A 21 -1.28 3.67 1.80
C TYR A 21 -2.76 3.95 1.49
N MET A 22 -3.08 5.10 0.89
CA MET A 22 -4.46 5.38 0.45
C MET A 22 -4.94 4.41 -0.64
N LEU A 23 -4.04 4.01 -1.55
CA LEU A 23 -4.34 3.02 -2.59
C LEU A 23 -4.62 1.64 -1.98
N TYR A 24 -3.79 1.20 -1.03
CA TYR A 24 -4.03 -0.03 -0.26
C TYR A 24 -5.38 -0.01 0.44
N ARG A 25 -5.69 1.09 1.16
CA ARG A 25 -7.00 1.25 1.82
C ARG A 25 -8.17 1.12 0.84
N ARG A 26 -8.05 1.67 -0.37
CA ARG A 26 -9.09 1.55 -1.41
C ARG A 26 -9.21 0.13 -1.95
N LEU A 27 -8.11 -0.58 -2.12
CA LEU A 27 -8.08 -1.93 -2.67
C LEU A 27 -8.56 -3.00 -1.67
N VAL A 28 -8.41 -2.76 -0.37
CA VAL A 28 -8.82 -3.71 0.69
C VAL A 28 -10.26 -3.51 1.16
N LEU A 29 -10.80 -2.29 1.08
CA LEU A 29 -12.16 -1.97 1.50
C LEU A 29 -13.21 -2.18 0.40
N HIS A 30 -12.86 -2.83 -0.71
CA HIS A 30 -13.71 -3.01 -1.89
C HIS A 30 -13.72 -4.46 -2.39
#